data_AF-A0A7J9JXK6-F1
#
_entry.id   AF-A0A7J9JXK6-F1
#
_cell.length_a   1.000
_cell.length_b   1.000
_cell.length_c   1.000
_cell.angle_alpha   90.00
_cell.angle_beta   90.00
_cell.angle_gamma   90.00
#
_symmetry.space_group_name_H-M   'P 1'
#
loop_
_entity.id
_entity.type
_entity.pdbx_description
1 polymer ?
#
loop_
_entity_poly.entity_id
_entity_poly.type
_entity_poly.pdbx_seq_one_letter_code
_entity_poly.pdbx_strand_id
1 'polypeptide(L)'
;MNSLLKFRRPLSSSLTSLSLQRLSTTLHYVFEEKKERTSFIHPTAIVHPNAVIGQGVSVGPLCTIGPSAKLGNGCQMHPSSHIFGNTELGSHCVLMTGAVVGDDLPGHTVIGCNNIIGHHAVVGIKCQDMKYKLGDECFLDVGDNNEIREFTSIHRSSKSRDRTVIGDNNLIMGSCHIAHDCKIGNNNIFANTTLLAGHVIVEIKSLRTAYRKIFMPSNTNSMGFDERLSEVEHNEDLGSVPAVCSMLQSIRDSFTENRRGICKFRQWSSS
;
A
#
# COMPACT_ATOMS: atom_id res chain seq x y z
N MET A 1 70.63 -8.92 -58.38
CA MET A 1 71.00 -7.73 -59.20
C MET A 1 69.79 -7.32 -60.01
N ASN A 2 69.43 -6.04 -59.99
CA ASN A 2 68.25 -5.44 -60.64
C ASN A 2 66.90 -6.00 -60.10
N SER A 3 65.77 -5.28 -60.06
CA SER A 3 65.40 -3.97 -60.64
C SER A 3 64.54 -3.21 -59.61
N LEU A 4 64.98 -2.07 -59.08
CA LEU A 4 64.54 -0.71 -59.45
C LEU A 4 63.09 -0.30 -59.08
N LEU A 5 62.99 0.76 -58.24
CA LEU A 5 62.15 1.97 -58.41
C LEU A 5 60.60 1.79 -58.45
N LYS A 6 59.73 2.62 -57.87
CA LYS A 6 59.70 3.95 -57.22
C LYS A 6 58.51 3.92 -56.22
N PHE A 7 58.19 4.90 -55.36
CA PHE A 7 58.70 6.26 -55.06
C PHE A 7 58.52 6.50 -53.54
N ARG A 8 58.61 7.75 -53.04
CA ARG A 8 58.16 8.13 -51.67
C ARG A 8 57.65 9.58 -51.62
N ARG A 9 56.73 9.83 -50.67
CA ARG A 9 56.15 11.12 -50.17
C ARG A 9 54.91 11.64 -50.94
N PRO A 10 54.04 12.46 -50.27
CA PRO A 10 54.03 12.88 -48.86
C PRO A 10 52.82 12.38 -48.05
N LEU A 11 52.81 12.65 -46.73
CA LEU A 11 51.67 12.39 -45.84
C LEU A 11 50.52 13.39 -46.10
N SER A 12 49.28 12.92 -46.10
CA SER A 12 48.11 13.76 -45.80
C SER A 12 46.98 12.97 -45.13
N SER A 13 46.33 13.64 -44.18
CA SER A 13 45.00 13.42 -43.60
C SER A 13 44.15 12.21 -44.05
N SER A 14 43.87 11.29 -43.12
CA SER A 14 42.51 11.08 -42.58
C SER A 14 42.52 9.99 -41.50
N LEU A 15 42.01 10.31 -40.31
CA LEU A 15 41.71 9.31 -39.28
C LEU A 15 40.36 8.68 -39.62
N THR A 16 40.38 7.46 -40.14
CA THR A 16 39.17 6.68 -40.41
C THR A 16 38.54 6.23 -39.09
N SER A 17 37.29 6.66 -38.85
CA SER A 17 36.55 6.22 -37.67
C SER A 17 36.15 4.76 -37.81
N LEU A 18 36.70 3.91 -36.94
CA LEU A 18 36.28 2.52 -36.80
C LEU A 18 34.81 2.47 -36.33
N SER A 19 33.92 2.01 -37.21
CA SER A 19 32.51 1.85 -36.94
C SER A 19 32.25 0.69 -35.97
N LEU A 20 32.25 0.99 -34.68
CA LEU A 20 31.69 0.08 -33.67
C LEU A 20 30.19 -0.04 -33.89
N GLN A 21 29.76 -1.10 -34.59
CA GLN A 21 28.37 -1.53 -34.65
C GLN A 21 27.90 -1.95 -33.24
N ARG A 22 27.40 -0.99 -32.46
CA ARG A 22 26.62 -1.28 -31.26
C ARG A 22 25.27 -1.84 -31.69
N LEU A 23 25.16 -3.17 -31.68
CA LEU A 23 23.89 -3.87 -31.51
C LEU A 23 23.36 -3.57 -30.11
N SER A 24 22.76 -2.39 -29.96
CA SER A 24 21.90 -2.05 -28.83
C SER A 24 20.51 -1.88 -29.39
N THR A 25 19.66 -2.89 -29.20
CA THR A 25 18.24 -2.80 -29.50
C THR A 25 17.65 -1.70 -28.64
N THR A 26 17.49 -0.50 -29.22
CA THR A 26 16.68 0.56 -28.62
C THR A 26 15.26 0.02 -28.56
N LEU A 27 14.90 -0.53 -27.41
CA LEU A 27 13.54 -0.92 -27.10
C LEU A 27 12.70 0.33 -27.35
N HIS A 28 11.68 0.22 -28.20
CA HIS A 28 10.66 1.25 -28.32
C HIS A 28 9.86 1.26 -27.01
N TYR A 29 10.42 1.88 -25.98
CA TYR A 29 9.67 2.38 -24.84
C TYR A 29 8.83 3.53 -25.39
N VAL A 30 7.68 3.15 -25.95
CA VAL A 30 6.64 4.09 -26.33
C VAL A 30 6.27 4.82 -25.05
N PHE A 31 6.67 6.09 -24.96
CA PHE A 31 5.96 7.04 -24.13
C PHE A 31 4.53 7.03 -24.65
N GLU A 32 3.63 6.29 -23.99
CA GLU A 32 2.21 6.57 -24.14
C GLU A 32 2.03 8.01 -23.65
N GLU A 33 1.74 8.89 -24.61
CA GLU A 33 1.29 10.23 -24.30
C GLU A 33 0.13 10.13 -23.31
N LYS A 34 0.09 11.02 -22.32
CA LYS A 34 -1.02 11.12 -21.36
C LYS A 34 -2.30 11.51 -22.11
N LYS A 35 -2.94 10.52 -22.74
CA LYS A 35 -4.29 10.66 -23.26
C LYS A 35 -5.18 11.01 -22.08
N GLU A 36 -5.78 12.20 -22.11
CA GLU A 36 -6.76 12.61 -21.10
C GLU A 36 -7.87 11.57 -21.07
N ARG A 37 -7.83 10.71 -20.05
CA ARG A 37 -8.88 9.71 -19.84
C ARG A 37 -10.09 10.48 -19.33
N THR A 38 -11.13 10.56 -20.14
CA THR A 38 -12.46 10.98 -19.66
C THR A 38 -12.87 10.07 -18.51
N SER A 39 -13.55 10.62 -17.50
CA SER A 39 -14.16 9.78 -16.46
C SER A 39 -15.19 8.83 -17.08
N PHE A 40 -15.33 7.66 -16.47
CA PHE A 40 -16.30 6.64 -16.85
C PHE A 40 -17.13 6.29 -15.62
N ILE A 41 -18.45 6.32 -15.74
CA ILE A 41 -19.37 5.87 -14.70
C ILE A 41 -20.30 4.85 -15.33
N HIS A 42 -20.30 3.62 -14.82
CA HIS A 42 -21.17 2.57 -15.32
C HIS A 42 -22.65 2.96 -15.10
N PRO A 43 -23.57 2.72 -16.06
CA PRO A 43 -24.98 3.13 -15.95
C PRO A 43 -25.77 2.57 -14.75
N THR A 44 -25.24 1.58 -14.04
CA THR A 44 -25.83 0.99 -12.83
C THR A 44 -25.15 1.44 -11.53
N ALA A 45 -24.17 2.34 -11.59
CA ALA A 45 -23.58 2.97 -10.40
C ALA A 45 -24.49 4.11 -9.91
N ILE A 46 -24.65 4.22 -8.60
CA ILE A 46 -25.44 5.29 -7.96
C ILE A 46 -24.46 6.34 -7.44
N VAL A 47 -24.22 7.37 -8.24
CA VAL A 47 -23.37 8.52 -7.87
C VAL A 47 -24.27 9.70 -7.55
N HIS A 48 -24.20 10.20 -6.31
CA HIS A 48 -24.97 11.37 -5.91
C HIS A 48 -24.52 12.62 -6.70
N PRO A 49 -25.42 13.49 -7.19
CA PRO A 49 -25.05 14.64 -8.05
C PRO A 49 -24.09 15.65 -7.41
N ASN A 50 -24.03 15.71 -6.08
CA ASN A 50 -23.11 16.58 -5.34
C ASN A 50 -21.70 15.97 -5.12
N ALA A 51 -21.49 14.69 -5.45
CA ALA A 51 -20.19 14.04 -5.29
C ALA A 51 -19.15 14.67 -6.24
N VAL A 52 -17.95 14.94 -5.73
CA VAL A 52 -16.87 15.54 -6.52
C VAL A 52 -16.05 14.44 -7.18
N ILE A 53 -16.15 14.32 -8.50
CA ILE A 53 -15.48 13.26 -9.27
C ILE A 53 -14.36 13.88 -10.12
N GLY A 54 -13.11 13.47 -9.86
CA GLY A 54 -11.93 13.89 -10.60
C GLY A 54 -11.88 13.40 -12.06
N GLN A 55 -10.93 13.95 -12.81
CA GLN A 55 -10.66 13.55 -14.20
C GLN A 55 -10.17 12.09 -14.26
N GLY A 56 -10.62 11.33 -15.25
CA GLY A 56 -10.20 9.94 -15.46
C GLY A 56 -10.61 8.95 -14.38
N VAL A 57 -11.50 9.34 -13.45
CA VAL A 57 -12.09 8.41 -12.49
C VAL A 57 -12.94 7.37 -13.23
N SER A 58 -12.78 6.09 -12.88
CA SER A 58 -13.57 4.98 -13.40
C SER A 58 -14.42 4.37 -12.28
N VAL A 59 -15.74 4.31 -12.49
CA VAL A 59 -16.71 3.75 -11.54
C VAL A 59 -17.42 2.55 -12.17
N GLY A 60 -17.19 1.37 -11.60
CA GLY A 60 -17.77 0.11 -12.04
C GLY A 60 -19.28 -0.04 -11.75
N PRO A 61 -19.91 -1.11 -12.26
CA PRO A 61 -21.31 -1.42 -11.99
C PRO A 61 -21.60 -1.55 -10.49
N LEU A 62 -22.81 -1.13 -10.08
CA LEU A 62 -23.34 -1.31 -8.72
C LEU A 62 -22.57 -0.59 -7.59
N CYS A 63 -21.61 0.27 -7.92
CA CYS A 63 -20.96 1.13 -6.93
C CYS A 63 -21.92 2.19 -6.39
N THR A 64 -21.69 2.66 -5.17
CA THR A 64 -22.42 3.80 -4.59
C THR A 64 -21.46 4.88 -4.09
N ILE A 65 -21.73 6.14 -4.43
CA ILE A 65 -20.92 7.30 -4.02
C ILE A 65 -21.84 8.35 -3.38
N GLY A 66 -21.62 8.61 -2.09
CA GLY A 66 -22.42 9.52 -1.26
C GLY A 66 -22.28 11.01 -1.61
N PRO A 67 -23.16 11.87 -1.05
CA PRO A 67 -23.28 13.28 -1.42
C PRO A 67 -22.06 14.15 -1.09
N SER A 68 -21.28 13.76 -0.08
CA SER A 68 -20.11 14.51 0.40
C SER A 68 -18.78 13.84 0.01
N ALA A 69 -18.84 12.82 -0.85
CA ALA A 69 -17.65 12.10 -1.31
C ALA A 69 -16.85 12.93 -2.31
N LYS A 70 -15.53 12.88 -2.22
CA LYS A 70 -14.59 13.48 -3.19
C LYS A 70 -13.57 12.43 -3.65
N LEU A 71 -13.45 12.24 -4.95
CA LEU A 71 -12.51 11.30 -5.56
C LEU A 71 -11.51 12.06 -6.42
N GLY A 72 -10.22 11.94 -6.08
CA GLY A 72 -9.12 12.50 -6.85
C GLY A 72 -9.00 11.91 -8.26
N ASN A 73 -8.15 12.52 -9.08
CA ASN A 73 -7.99 12.14 -10.48
C ASN A 73 -7.55 10.68 -10.63
N GLY A 74 -8.09 9.97 -11.61
CA GLY A 74 -7.69 8.60 -11.92
C GLY A 74 -8.01 7.54 -10.87
N CYS A 75 -8.89 7.81 -9.90
CA CYS A 75 -9.39 6.78 -8.98
C CYS A 75 -10.16 5.68 -9.74
N GLN A 76 -10.11 4.46 -9.23
CA GLN A 76 -10.78 3.30 -9.82
C GLN A 76 -11.62 2.58 -8.78
N MET A 77 -12.94 2.58 -8.97
CA MET A 77 -13.89 1.82 -8.16
C MET A 77 -14.31 0.57 -8.92
N HIS A 78 -13.87 -0.60 -8.45
CA HIS A 78 -14.29 -1.90 -8.97
C HIS A 78 -15.77 -2.18 -8.60
N PRO A 79 -16.44 -3.13 -9.29
CA PRO A 79 -17.86 -3.42 -9.10
C PRO A 79 -18.29 -3.54 -7.64
N SER A 80 -19.44 -2.98 -7.29
CA SER A 80 -19.99 -3.03 -5.91
C SER A 80 -18.98 -2.57 -4.85
N SER A 81 -18.27 -1.47 -5.10
CA SER A 81 -17.51 -0.74 -4.07
C SER A 81 -18.23 0.55 -3.68
N HIS A 82 -18.03 1.01 -2.45
CA HIS A 82 -18.92 1.97 -1.82
C HIS A 82 -18.15 3.06 -1.07
N ILE A 83 -18.58 4.32 -1.23
CA ILE A 83 -18.05 5.49 -0.51
C ILE A 83 -19.20 6.23 0.16
N PHE A 84 -19.13 6.42 1.48
CA PHE A 84 -20.14 7.05 2.33
C PHE A 84 -19.60 8.23 3.14
N GLY A 85 -20.50 9.04 3.71
CA GLY A 85 -20.14 10.18 4.55
C GLY A 85 -19.31 11.26 3.89
N ASN A 86 -18.64 12.05 4.73
CA ASN A 86 -17.64 13.04 4.33
C ASN A 86 -16.29 12.35 4.12
N THR A 87 -16.08 11.82 2.91
CA THR A 87 -14.92 10.99 2.57
C THR A 87 -14.17 11.55 1.37
N GLU A 88 -12.86 11.71 1.52
CA GLU A 88 -11.97 12.23 0.48
C GLU A 88 -10.89 11.20 0.14
N LEU A 89 -10.79 10.84 -1.13
CA LEU A 89 -9.72 10.00 -1.68
C LEU A 89 -8.79 10.84 -2.56
N GLY A 90 -7.48 10.72 -2.33
CA GLY A 90 -6.45 11.29 -3.18
C GLY A 90 -6.44 10.65 -4.57
N SER A 91 -5.60 11.19 -5.47
CA SER A 91 -5.53 10.71 -6.85
C SER A 91 -5.04 9.26 -6.93
N HIS A 92 -5.48 8.53 -7.96
CA HIS A 92 -5.05 7.17 -8.27
C HIS A 92 -5.32 6.11 -7.18
N CYS A 93 -6.29 6.34 -6.29
CA CYS A 93 -6.75 5.30 -5.37
C CYS A 93 -7.53 4.19 -6.11
N VAL A 94 -7.42 2.95 -5.63
CA VAL A 94 -8.15 1.79 -6.16
C VAL A 94 -8.99 1.17 -5.05
N LEU A 95 -10.31 1.10 -5.24
CA LEU A 95 -11.23 0.37 -4.37
C LEU A 95 -11.63 -0.92 -5.08
N MET A 96 -11.27 -2.06 -4.50
CA MET A 96 -11.60 -3.39 -5.02
C MET A 96 -13.07 -3.75 -4.75
N THR A 97 -13.56 -4.81 -5.39
CA THR A 97 -14.95 -5.26 -5.26
C THR A 97 -15.35 -5.48 -3.80
N GLY A 98 -16.48 -4.91 -3.38
CA GLY A 98 -16.99 -4.99 -2.02
C GLY A 98 -16.32 -4.08 -0.99
N ALA A 99 -15.29 -3.31 -1.35
CA ALA A 99 -14.66 -2.35 -0.45
C ALA A 99 -15.64 -1.25 -0.02
N VAL A 100 -15.60 -0.87 1.25
CA VAL A 100 -16.42 0.20 1.84
C VAL A 100 -15.50 1.23 2.49
N VAL A 101 -15.62 2.50 2.08
CA VAL A 101 -14.84 3.60 2.64
C VAL A 101 -15.75 4.72 3.16
N GLY A 102 -15.55 5.11 4.41
CA GLY A 102 -16.38 6.08 5.12
C GLY A 102 -17.69 5.51 5.66
N ASP A 103 -18.40 6.36 6.38
CA ASP A 103 -19.66 6.07 7.08
C ASP A 103 -20.33 7.43 7.39
N ASP A 104 -21.66 7.48 7.51
CA ASP A 104 -22.42 8.73 7.58
C ASP A 104 -22.38 9.43 8.96
N LEU A 105 -21.57 8.93 9.90
CA LEU A 105 -21.34 9.59 11.19
C LEU A 105 -20.52 10.89 11.04
N PRO A 106 -20.76 11.92 11.89
CA PRO A 106 -20.03 13.19 11.87
C PRO A 106 -18.50 13.06 11.91
N GLY A 107 -17.80 14.06 11.36
CA GLY A 107 -16.34 14.05 11.16
C GLY A 107 -15.96 13.75 9.70
N HIS A 108 -14.87 13.01 9.47
CA HIS A 108 -14.40 12.67 8.12
C HIS A 108 -13.52 11.40 8.05
N THR A 109 -13.40 10.87 6.83
CA THR A 109 -12.33 9.94 6.42
C THR A 109 -11.53 10.56 5.28
N VAL A 110 -10.23 10.76 5.46
CA VAL A 110 -9.33 11.28 4.43
C VAL A 110 -8.29 10.22 4.11
N ILE A 111 -8.12 9.91 2.83
CA ILE A 111 -7.14 8.96 2.32
C ILE A 111 -6.30 9.64 1.24
N GLY A 112 -4.98 9.55 1.35
CA GLY A 112 -4.03 10.13 0.41
C GLY A 112 -4.06 9.50 -0.99
N CYS A 113 -3.06 9.81 -1.81
CA CYS A 113 -2.95 9.31 -3.17
C CYS A 113 -2.44 7.85 -3.22
N ASN A 114 -2.71 7.18 -4.34
CA ASN A 114 -2.13 5.87 -4.70
C ASN A 114 -2.42 4.73 -3.71
N ASN A 115 -3.45 4.84 -2.87
CA ASN A 115 -3.85 3.80 -1.94
C ASN A 115 -4.68 2.70 -2.62
N ILE A 116 -4.47 1.43 -2.23
CA ILE A 116 -5.26 0.29 -2.68
C ILE A 116 -6.08 -0.23 -1.49
N ILE A 117 -7.41 -0.21 -1.62
CA ILE A 117 -8.37 -0.74 -0.65
C ILE A 117 -8.91 -2.08 -1.16
N GLY A 118 -8.52 -3.16 -0.51
CA GLY A 118 -8.74 -4.54 -0.93
C GLY A 118 -10.18 -5.03 -0.82
N HIS A 119 -10.42 -6.23 -1.36
CA HIS A 119 -11.75 -6.82 -1.45
C HIS A 119 -12.44 -6.91 -0.08
N HIS A 120 -13.63 -6.35 0.04
CA HIS A 120 -14.37 -6.31 1.31
C HIS A 120 -13.62 -5.69 2.51
N ALA A 121 -12.59 -4.87 2.27
CA ALA A 121 -12.00 -4.06 3.32
C ALA A 121 -12.97 -2.93 3.71
N VAL A 122 -13.02 -2.59 4.99
CA VAL A 122 -13.97 -1.64 5.57
C VAL A 122 -13.18 -0.58 6.34
N VAL A 123 -13.12 0.64 5.80
CA VAL A 123 -12.19 1.69 6.20
C VAL A 123 -12.94 2.97 6.55
N GLY A 124 -12.73 3.55 7.73
CA GLY A 124 -13.36 4.82 8.12
C GLY A 124 -14.75 4.68 8.75
N ILE A 125 -15.07 3.51 9.31
CA ILE A 125 -16.34 3.26 10.02
C ILE A 125 -16.26 3.62 11.52
N LYS A 126 -17.41 3.64 12.20
CA LYS A 126 -17.52 3.80 13.66
C LYS A 126 -16.56 2.90 14.43
N CYS A 127 -15.98 3.43 15.50
CA CYS A 127 -15.20 2.64 16.47
C CYS A 127 -16.06 1.70 17.32
N GLN A 128 -15.37 0.80 18.04
CA GLN A 128 -15.95 -0.16 18.98
C GLN A 128 -15.80 0.28 20.45
N ASP A 129 -15.26 1.49 20.74
CA ASP A 129 -15.18 1.98 22.12
C ASP A 129 -16.58 2.26 22.66
N MET A 130 -16.96 1.57 23.74
CA MET A 130 -18.23 1.77 24.46
C MET A 130 -18.36 3.19 25.07
N LYS A 131 -17.29 3.97 25.10
CA LYS A 131 -17.27 5.38 25.55
C LYS A 131 -17.54 6.39 24.43
N TYR A 132 -17.57 5.96 23.16
CA TYR A 132 -17.95 6.83 22.05
C TYR A 132 -19.39 7.31 22.23
N LYS A 133 -19.62 8.62 22.10
CA LYS A 133 -20.95 9.21 22.21
C LYS A 133 -21.57 9.36 20.83
N LEU A 134 -22.81 8.92 20.68
CA LEU A 134 -23.53 9.05 19.42
C LEU A 134 -23.67 10.53 19.05
N GLY A 135 -23.18 10.89 17.85
CA GLY A 135 -23.17 12.26 17.35
C GLY A 135 -21.86 13.02 17.57
N ASP A 136 -20.92 12.51 18.37
CA ASP A 136 -19.57 13.07 18.42
C ASP A 136 -18.87 12.84 17.06
N GLU A 137 -18.15 13.86 16.58
CA GLU A 137 -17.31 13.72 15.39
C GLU A 137 -16.19 12.70 15.62
N CYS A 138 -15.91 11.89 14.60
CA CYS A 138 -14.79 10.96 14.60
C CYS A 138 -14.05 10.99 13.26
N PHE A 139 -12.74 10.70 13.32
CA PHE A 139 -11.79 11.03 12.27
C PHE A 139 -10.83 9.88 11.95
N LEU A 140 -10.52 9.70 10.67
CA LEU A 140 -9.47 8.82 10.16
C LEU A 140 -8.68 9.57 9.06
N ASP A 141 -7.36 9.63 9.23
CA ASP A 141 -6.43 10.13 8.23
C ASP A 141 -5.51 8.98 7.78
N VAL A 142 -5.43 8.75 6.47
CA VAL A 142 -4.51 7.78 5.84
C VAL A 142 -3.63 8.52 4.83
N GLY A 143 -2.32 8.32 4.90
CA GLY A 143 -1.32 8.88 3.99
C GLY A 143 -1.32 8.23 2.60
N ASP A 144 -0.18 8.31 1.91
CA ASP A 144 -0.06 7.88 0.51
C ASP A 144 0.48 6.44 0.36
N ASN A 145 0.18 5.80 -0.78
CA ASN A 145 0.79 4.54 -1.23
C ASN A 145 0.62 3.33 -0.29
N ASN A 146 -0.47 3.23 0.49
CA ASN A 146 -0.73 2.06 1.32
C ASN A 146 -1.48 0.96 0.55
N GLU A 147 -1.13 -0.31 0.80
CA GLU A 147 -1.87 -1.49 0.34
C GLU A 147 -2.64 -2.08 1.53
N ILE A 148 -3.94 -1.75 1.63
CA ILE A 148 -4.86 -2.26 2.64
C ILE A 148 -5.58 -3.46 2.04
N ARG A 149 -5.39 -4.64 2.62
CA ARG A 149 -5.83 -5.91 2.02
C ARG A 149 -7.22 -6.36 2.43
N GLU A 150 -7.67 -7.41 1.77
CA GLU A 150 -9.01 -7.98 1.89
C GLU A 150 -9.47 -8.18 3.34
N PHE A 151 -10.74 -7.87 3.62
CA PHE A 151 -11.37 -7.97 4.95
C PHE A 151 -10.70 -7.17 6.09
N THR A 152 -9.76 -6.27 5.81
CA THR A 152 -9.18 -5.38 6.82
C THR A 152 -10.25 -4.41 7.36
N SER A 153 -10.27 -4.20 8.67
CA SER A 153 -11.13 -3.22 9.35
C SER A 153 -10.32 -2.07 9.92
N ILE A 154 -10.67 -0.83 9.58
CA ILE A 154 -9.99 0.39 10.06
C ILE A 154 -11.03 1.36 10.59
N HIS A 155 -10.94 1.67 11.89
CA HIS A 155 -11.93 2.45 12.61
C HIS A 155 -11.51 3.91 12.78
N ARG A 156 -12.49 4.83 12.75
CA ARG A 156 -12.30 6.24 13.14
C ARG A 156 -12.02 6.38 14.63
N SER A 157 -11.62 7.59 15.07
CA SER A 157 -11.33 7.89 16.48
C SER A 157 -12.50 7.65 17.45
N SER A 158 -12.17 7.55 18.75
CA SER A 158 -13.16 7.47 19.84
C SER A 158 -13.72 8.84 20.24
N LYS A 159 -13.04 9.94 19.86
CA LYS A 159 -13.27 11.31 20.35
C LYS A 159 -13.04 12.34 19.26
N SER A 160 -13.83 13.41 19.25
CA SER A 160 -13.71 14.55 18.32
C SER A 160 -12.43 15.40 18.44
N ARG A 161 -11.57 15.13 19.42
CA ARG A 161 -10.24 15.77 19.57
C ARG A 161 -9.08 14.88 19.15
N ASP A 162 -9.37 13.65 18.75
CA ASP A 162 -8.38 12.65 18.33
C ASP A 162 -8.76 12.08 16.95
N ARG A 163 -7.86 11.31 16.35
CA ARG A 163 -7.99 10.75 15.00
C ARG A 163 -7.22 9.45 14.90
N THR A 164 -7.75 8.44 14.21
CA THR A 164 -6.90 7.32 13.78
C THR A 164 -5.98 7.83 12.67
N VAL A 165 -4.69 7.49 12.71
CA VAL A 165 -3.70 7.94 11.72
C VAL A 165 -2.95 6.74 11.16
N ILE A 166 -2.83 6.70 9.84
CA ILE A 166 -1.96 5.78 9.10
C ILE A 166 -1.07 6.62 8.19
N GLY A 167 0.24 6.44 8.28
CA GLY A 167 1.21 7.12 7.43
C GLY A 167 1.30 6.51 6.03
N ASP A 168 2.48 6.61 5.43
CA ASP A 168 2.71 6.28 4.02
C ASP A 168 3.38 4.90 3.81
N ASN A 169 3.16 4.29 2.65
CA ASN A 169 3.85 3.08 2.18
C ASN A 169 3.72 1.87 3.12
N ASN A 170 2.57 1.70 3.79
CA ASN A 170 2.31 0.54 4.64
C ASN A 170 1.64 -0.60 3.85
N LEU A 171 2.04 -1.84 4.12
CA LEU A 171 1.33 -3.04 3.68
C LEU A 171 0.56 -3.59 4.88
N ILE A 172 -0.77 -3.52 4.83
CA ILE A 172 -1.68 -4.03 5.86
C ILE A 172 -2.36 -5.27 5.28
N MET A 173 -1.87 -6.47 5.62
CA MET A 173 -2.33 -7.73 5.03
C MET A 173 -3.74 -8.14 5.50
N GLY A 174 -4.32 -9.13 4.85
CA GLY A 174 -5.76 -9.40 4.95
C GLY A 174 -6.26 -9.73 6.37
N SER A 175 -7.48 -9.31 6.67
CA SER A 175 -8.15 -9.46 7.97
C SER A 175 -7.45 -8.76 9.15
N CYS A 176 -6.60 -7.77 8.90
CA CYS A 176 -6.09 -6.92 9.99
C CYS A 176 -7.22 -6.11 10.65
N HIS A 177 -7.01 -5.73 11.91
CA HIS A 177 -7.88 -4.81 12.64
C HIS A 177 -7.06 -3.63 13.17
N ILE A 178 -7.47 -2.42 12.80
CA ILE A 178 -6.89 -1.17 13.29
C ILE A 178 -8.01 -0.42 14.02
N ALA A 179 -7.96 -0.47 15.35
CA ALA A 179 -8.92 0.18 16.21
C ALA A 179 -8.81 1.72 16.16
N HIS A 180 -9.61 2.37 17.00
CA HIS A 180 -9.65 3.81 17.13
C HIS A 180 -8.35 4.40 17.68
N ASP A 181 -8.00 5.60 17.22
CA ASP A 181 -6.93 6.43 17.77
C ASP A 181 -5.50 5.85 17.64
N CYS A 182 -5.32 4.73 16.92
CA CYS A 182 -4.00 4.20 16.56
C CYS A 182 -3.19 5.24 15.77
N LYS A 183 -1.86 5.27 15.96
CA LYS A 183 -0.94 6.16 15.21
C LYS A 183 0.13 5.35 14.47
N ILE A 184 -0.25 4.80 13.32
CA ILE A 184 0.64 4.04 12.45
C ILE A 184 1.48 5.02 11.63
N GLY A 185 2.81 4.82 11.67
CA GLY A 185 3.76 5.61 10.88
C GLY A 185 3.89 5.09 9.45
N ASN A 186 5.08 5.27 8.88
CA ASN A 186 5.37 4.91 7.49
C ASN A 186 6.16 3.59 7.38
N ASN A 187 6.07 2.92 6.24
CA ASN A 187 6.86 1.74 5.86
C ASN A 187 6.75 0.56 6.83
N ASN A 188 5.54 0.27 7.32
CA ASN A 188 5.25 -0.88 8.17
C ASN A 188 4.62 -2.02 7.36
N ILE A 189 4.84 -3.26 7.81
CA ILE A 189 4.21 -4.46 7.25
C ILE A 189 3.47 -5.15 8.39
N PHE A 190 2.16 -5.30 8.26
CA PHE A 190 1.31 -6.02 9.21
C PHE A 190 0.87 -7.34 8.55
N ALA A 191 1.22 -8.47 9.15
CA ALA A 191 0.82 -9.79 8.66
C ALA A 191 -0.70 -10.00 8.81
N ASN A 192 -1.27 -10.98 8.10
CA ASN A 192 -2.70 -11.28 8.17
C ASN A 192 -3.19 -11.40 9.62
N THR A 193 -4.40 -10.92 9.90
CA THR A 193 -5.00 -11.03 11.26
C THR A 193 -4.20 -10.29 12.36
N THR A 194 -3.33 -9.33 12.03
CA THR A 194 -2.72 -8.46 13.05
C THR A 194 -3.81 -7.57 13.66
N LEU A 195 -3.97 -7.61 14.98
CA LEU A 195 -4.95 -6.84 15.72
C LEU A 195 -4.24 -5.73 16.51
N LEU A 196 -4.57 -4.47 16.22
CA LEU A 196 -4.09 -3.30 16.95
C LEU A 196 -5.24 -2.72 17.78
N ALA A 197 -5.06 -2.69 19.10
CA ALA A 197 -6.02 -2.10 20.04
C ALA A 197 -6.03 -0.56 19.98
N GLY A 198 -6.99 0.04 20.68
CA GLY A 198 -7.13 1.51 20.70
C GLY A 198 -5.91 2.22 21.27
N HIS A 199 -5.60 3.42 20.75
CA HIS A 199 -4.44 4.25 21.16
C HIS A 199 -3.05 3.62 20.96
N VAL A 200 -2.91 2.59 20.12
CA VAL A 200 -1.63 1.93 19.87
C VAL A 200 -0.65 2.83 19.08
N ILE A 201 0.47 3.14 19.74
CA ILE A 201 1.68 3.78 19.17
C ILE A 201 2.93 2.92 19.45
N VAL A 202 3.00 2.31 20.65
CA VAL A 202 4.16 1.54 21.11
C VAL A 202 4.29 0.22 20.34
N GLU A 203 3.20 -0.52 20.19
CA GLU A 203 3.22 -1.87 19.57
C GLU A 203 3.72 -1.85 18.13
N ILE A 204 3.52 -0.75 17.39
CA ILE A 204 3.98 -0.59 16.00
C ILE A 204 5.51 -0.55 15.92
N LYS A 205 6.19 0.05 16.92
CA LYS A 205 7.65 -0.01 17.00
C LYS A 205 8.13 -1.44 17.26
N SER A 206 7.46 -2.15 18.17
CA SER A 206 7.77 -3.55 18.49
C SER A 206 7.53 -4.46 17.28
N LEU A 207 6.40 -4.34 16.59
CA LEU A 207 6.09 -5.03 15.33
C LEU A 207 7.17 -4.83 14.27
N ARG A 208 7.59 -3.59 14.02
CA ARG A 208 8.64 -3.30 13.04
C ARG A 208 10.00 -3.89 13.43
N THR A 209 10.32 -3.92 14.72
CA THR A 209 11.56 -4.54 15.24
C THR A 209 11.50 -6.07 15.12
N ALA A 210 10.38 -6.68 15.50
CA ALA A 210 10.10 -8.10 15.35
C ALA A 210 10.17 -8.53 13.87
N TYR A 211 9.49 -7.82 12.97
CA TYR A 211 9.51 -8.08 11.54
C TYR A 211 10.95 -8.05 10.98
N ARG A 212 11.75 -7.04 11.36
CA ARG A 212 13.15 -6.94 10.94
C ARG A 212 14.00 -8.11 11.44
N LYS A 213 13.84 -8.53 12.70
CA LYS A 213 14.52 -9.74 13.24
C LYS A 213 14.17 -11.00 12.43
N ILE A 214 12.89 -11.18 12.08
CA ILE A 214 12.41 -12.38 11.36
C ILE A 214 12.84 -12.37 9.89
N PHE A 215 12.71 -11.24 9.20
CA PHE A 215 12.79 -11.16 7.73
C PHE A 215 14.01 -10.43 7.17
N MET A 216 14.71 -9.64 7.98
CA MET A 216 15.88 -8.86 7.56
C MET A 216 17.10 -9.15 8.46
N PRO A 217 17.53 -10.42 8.60
CA PRO A 217 18.69 -10.75 9.43
C PRO A 217 19.95 -10.09 8.86
N SER A 218 20.76 -9.47 9.72
CA SER A 218 22.11 -9.07 9.37
C SER A 218 22.96 -10.31 9.08
N ASN A 219 23.81 -10.26 8.04
CA ASN A 219 24.61 -11.38 7.50
C ASN A 219 25.61 -12.04 8.49
N THR A 220 25.55 -11.73 9.78
CA THR A 220 26.47 -12.18 10.83
C THR A 220 25.96 -13.38 11.64
N ASN A 221 24.67 -13.74 11.58
CA ASN A 221 24.11 -14.93 12.25
C ASN A 221 23.37 -15.84 11.27
N SER A 222 23.82 -17.09 11.18
CA SER A 222 23.25 -18.15 10.32
C SER A 222 22.00 -18.81 10.93
N MET A 223 21.13 -18.05 11.58
CA MET A 223 19.96 -18.58 12.29
C MET A 223 18.85 -18.98 11.32
N GLY A 224 18.23 -20.13 11.56
CA GLY A 224 17.06 -20.64 10.84
C GLY A 224 15.84 -19.73 10.95
N PHE A 225 14.85 -19.91 10.07
CA PHE A 225 13.63 -19.08 10.09
C PHE A 225 12.85 -19.25 11.40
N ASP A 226 12.65 -20.50 11.83
CA ASP A 226 11.95 -20.84 13.08
C ASP A 226 12.72 -20.41 14.34
N GLU A 227 14.05 -20.38 14.28
CA GLU A 227 14.90 -19.86 15.36
C GLU A 227 14.67 -18.35 15.53
N ARG A 228 14.57 -17.59 14.44
CA ARG A 228 14.30 -16.13 14.49
C ARG A 228 12.88 -15.80 14.93
N LEU A 229 11.89 -16.64 14.59
CA LEU A 229 10.54 -16.54 15.17
C LEU A 229 10.58 -16.76 16.69
N SER A 230 11.27 -17.82 17.12
CA SER A 230 11.40 -18.17 18.54
C SER A 230 12.21 -17.14 19.32
N GLU A 231 13.21 -16.49 18.71
CA GLU A 231 13.97 -15.38 19.31
C GLU A 231 13.09 -14.18 19.61
N VAL A 232 12.17 -13.82 18.70
CA VAL A 232 11.21 -12.72 18.92
C VAL A 232 10.17 -13.10 19.99
N GLU A 233 9.72 -14.35 19.99
CA GLU A 233 8.76 -14.88 20.96
C GLU A 233 9.30 -14.87 22.41
N HIS A 234 10.59 -15.15 22.60
CA HIS A 234 11.25 -15.15 23.91
C HIS A 234 11.89 -13.80 24.28
N ASN A 235 11.77 -12.77 23.44
CA ASN A 235 12.34 -11.45 23.72
C ASN A 235 11.39 -10.65 24.64
N GLU A 236 11.88 -10.21 25.80
CA GLU A 236 11.07 -9.57 26.86
C GLU A 236 10.28 -8.33 26.35
N ASP A 237 10.90 -7.51 25.48
CA ASP A 237 10.31 -6.28 24.92
C ASP A 237 9.32 -6.52 23.75
N LEU A 238 9.29 -7.74 23.18
CA LEU A 238 8.56 -8.05 21.95
C LEU A 238 7.52 -9.17 22.14
N GLY A 239 7.89 -10.28 22.79
CA GLY A 239 7.02 -11.44 23.02
C GLY A 239 5.87 -11.18 24.01
N SER A 240 5.92 -10.05 24.73
CA SER A 240 4.84 -9.57 25.59
C SER A 240 3.81 -8.67 24.87
N VAL A 241 4.10 -8.23 23.63
CA VAL A 241 3.28 -7.28 22.89
C VAL A 241 2.19 -8.01 22.09
N PRO A 242 0.89 -7.84 22.39
CA PRO A 242 -0.19 -8.64 21.79
C PRO A 242 -0.17 -8.65 20.26
N ALA A 243 0.07 -7.51 19.63
CA ALA A 243 0.16 -7.41 18.17
C ALA A 243 1.35 -8.20 17.59
N VAL A 244 2.51 -8.24 18.28
CA VAL A 244 3.66 -9.06 17.88
C VAL A 244 3.33 -10.54 18.01
N CYS A 245 2.65 -10.95 19.09
CA CYS A 245 2.18 -12.32 19.26
C CYS A 245 1.21 -12.74 18.13
N SER A 246 0.25 -11.88 17.79
CA SER A 246 -0.67 -12.12 16.66
C SER A 246 0.07 -12.23 15.31
N MET A 247 1.06 -11.36 15.07
CA MET A 247 1.90 -11.42 13.87
C MET A 247 2.70 -12.73 13.81
N LEU A 248 3.34 -13.14 14.92
CA LEU A 248 4.08 -14.40 15.01
C LEU A 248 3.16 -15.60 14.74
N GLN A 249 1.96 -15.62 15.34
CA GLN A 249 1.00 -16.69 15.13
C GLN A 249 0.56 -16.77 13.66
N SER A 250 0.21 -15.65 13.03
CA SER A 250 -0.16 -15.61 11.60
C SER A 250 0.95 -16.10 10.67
N ILE A 251 2.21 -15.78 11.00
CA ILE A 251 3.37 -16.30 10.29
C ILE A 251 3.46 -17.82 10.48
N ARG A 252 3.42 -18.33 11.72
CA ARG A 252 3.45 -19.78 12.02
C ARG A 252 2.30 -20.53 11.32
N ASP A 253 1.07 -20.01 11.40
CA ASP A 253 -0.12 -20.56 10.73
C ASP A 253 0.06 -20.70 9.22
N SER A 254 0.83 -19.81 8.60
CA SER A 254 1.10 -19.83 7.16
C SER A 254 2.05 -20.97 6.73
N PHE A 255 2.77 -21.59 7.67
CA PHE A 255 3.65 -22.74 7.43
C PHE A 255 3.10 -24.07 7.98
N THR A 256 1.86 -24.09 8.48
CA THR A 256 1.19 -25.33 8.90
C THR A 256 0.95 -26.30 7.74
N GLU A 257 0.68 -27.56 8.06
CA GLU A 257 0.49 -28.61 7.05
C GLU A 257 -0.59 -28.23 6.01
N ASN A 258 -0.31 -28.48 4.72
CA ASN A 258 -1.08 -28.05 3.55
C ASN A 258 -1.10 -26.53 3.24
N ARG A 259 -0.32 -25.69 3.94
CA ARG A 259 -0.15 -24.26 3.60
C ARG A 259 1.11 -24.02 2.75
N ARG A 260 1.09 -22.96 1.94
CA ARG A 260 2.15 -22.64 0.96
C ARG A 260 3.30 -21.80 1.52
N GLY A 261 3.34 -21.53 2.83
CA GLY A 261 4.15 -20.47 3.40
C GLY A 261 3.63 -19.08 3.05
N ILE A 262 4.38 -18.08 3.49
CA ILE A 262 4.23 -16.67 3.12
C ILE A 262 4.92 -16.36 1.77
N CYS A 263 4.44 -15.33 1.06
CA CYS A 263 5.01 -14.94 -0.23
C CYS A 263 6.51 -14.56 -0.13
N LYS A 264 7.36 -15.20 -0.94
CA LYS A 264 8.78 -14.86 -1.03
C LYS A 264 8.97 -13.45 -1.61
N PHE A 265 9.67 -12.62 -0.84
CA PHE A 265 10.28 -11.36 -1.28
C PHE A 265 10.97 -11.51 -2.65
N ARG A 266 10.46 -10.81 -3.68
CA ARG A 266 11.21 -10.52 -4.90
C ARG A 266 11.68 -9.06 -4.83
N GLN A 267 12.99 -8.89 -4.72
CA GLN A 267 13.74 -7.63 -4.93
C GLN A 267 13.40 -6.46 -3.98
N TRP A 268 14.18 -6.33 -2.90
CA TRP A 268 14.44 -5.05 -2.23
C TRP A 268 15.94 -4.88 -1.90
N SER A 269 16.83 -5.37 -2.78
CA SER A 269 18.29 -5.35 -2.55
C SER A 269 19.08 -5.36 -3.87
N SER A 270 18.84 -4.34 -4.68
CA SER A 270 19.62 -3.80 -5.83
C SER A 270 18.65 -2.87 -6.56
N SER A 271 18.91 -1.58 -6.78
CA SER A 271 20.17 -0.83 -6.88
C SER A 271 20.91 -0.47 -5.59
#